data_AF-A0A2V9M3R6-F1
#
_entry.id   AF-A0A2V9M3R6-F1
#
_cell.length_a   1.000
_cell.length_b   1.000
_cell.length_c   1.000
_cell.angle_alpha   90.00
_cell.angle_beta   90.00
_cell.angle_gamma   90.00
#
_symmetry.space_group_name_H-M   'P 1'
#
loop_
_entity.id
_entity.type
_entity.pdbx_description
1 polymer ?
#
loop_
_entity_poly.entity_id
_entity_poly.type
_entity_poly.pdbx_seq_one_letter_code
_entity_poly.pdbx_strand_id
1 'polypeptide(L)' 'DDGKYYLFGSYEYNGTDYEADMARLSAETRNKEWLALTDPMQIPLKDEKSWAMMEEVYHND' A
#
# COMPACT_ATOMS: atom_id res chain seq x y z
N ASP A 1 -5.70 -10.89 20.56
CA ASP A 1 -6.73 -10.16 19.81
C ASP A 1 -6.90 -8.81 20.47
N ASP A 2 -6.59 -7.73 19.75
CA ASP A 2 -6.75 -6.35 20.24
C ASP A 2 -8.07 -5.71 19.79
N GLY A 3 -8.95 -6.49 19.14
CA GLY A 3 -10.28 -6.06 18.71
C GLY A 3 -10.30 -5.19 17.45
N LYS A 4 -9.20 -5.12 16.69
CA LYS A 4 -9.09 -4.29 15.48
C LYS A 4 -9.15 -5.12 14.20
N TYR A 5 -9.54 -4.45 13.11
CA TYR A 5 -9.48 -4.99 11.76
C TYR A 5 -8.22 -4.51 11.04
N TYR A 6 -7.63 -5.40 10.24
CA TYR A 6 -6.38 -5.15 9.52
C TYR A 6 -6.56 -5.44 8.03
N LEU A 7 -5.87 -4.65 7.21
CA LEU A 7 -5.76 -4.87 5.77
C LEU A 7 -4.35 -5.38 5.47
N PHE A 8 -4.26 -6.42 4.64
CA PHE A 8 -2.99 -6.97 4.15
C PHE A 8 -2.98 -6.86 2.63
N GLY A 9 -1.98 -6.16 2.10
CA GLY A 9 -1.73 -6.04 0.66
C GLY A 9 -0.60 -6.96 0.24
N SER A 10 -0.80 -7.73 -0.82
CA SER A 10 0.22 -8.57 -1.44
C SER A 10 0.10 -8.42 -2.95
N TYR A 11 1.21 -8.14 -3.62
CA TYR A 11 1.27 -8.04 -5.08
C TYR A 11 2.68 -8.40 -5.55
N GLU A 12 2.78 -8.89 -6.77
CA GLU A 12 4.06 -9.10 -7.46
C GLU A 12 4.33 -7.90 -8.37
N TYR A 13 5.48 -7.26 -8.19
CA TYR A 13 5.95 -6.22 -9.09
C TYR A 13 6.89 -6.83 -10.13
N ASN A 14 6.48 -6.78 -11.40
CA ASN A 14 7.23 -7.31 -12.53
C ASN A 14 7.88 -6.22 -13.40
N GLY A 15 7.92 -4.98 -12.91
CA GLY A 15 8.59 -3.87 -13.59
C GLY A 15 10.09 -3.80 -13.27
N THR A 16 10.74 -2.76 -13.75
CA THR A 16 12.21 -2.60 -13.67
C THR A 16 12.66 -1.36 -12.89
N ASP A 17 11.75 -0.46 -12.52
CA ASP A 17 12.02 0.78 -11.78
C ASP A 17 10.84 1.10 -10.86
N TYR A 18 10.88 0.54 -9.66
CA TYR A 18 9.78 0.62 -8.71
C TYR A 18 9.51 2.07 -8.27
N GLU A 19 10.55 2.85 -8.02
CA GLU A 19 10.40 4.24 -7.58
C GLU A 19 9.76 5.11 -8.67
N ALA A 20 10.21 4.99 -9.92
CA ALA A 20 9.63 5.73 -11.04
C ALA A 20 8.17 5.32 -11.31
N ASP A 21 7.87 4.02 -11.22
CA ASP A 21 6.50 3.52 -11.42
C ASP A 21 5.54 3.97 -10.32
N MET A 22 5.98 3.95 -9.06
CA MET A 22 5.18 4.46 -7.94
C MET A 22 5.01 5.98 -8.02
N ALA A 23 6.03 6.72 -8.47
CA ALA A 23 5.90 8.16 -8.74
C ALA A 23 4.88 8.46 -9.84
N ARG A 24 4.88 7.67 -10.93
CA ARG A 24 3.88 7.77 -12.00
C ARG A 24 2.47 7.46 -11.50
N LEU A 25 2.31 6.40 -10.69
CA LEU A 25 1.03 6.04 -10.08
C LEU A 25 0.54 7.14 -9.12
N SER A 26 1.43 7.72 -8.32
CA SER A 26 1.13 8.85 -7.43
C SER A 26 0.70 10.10 -8.21
N ALA A 27 1.25 10.32 -9.41
CA ALA A 27 0.90 11.46 -10.26
C ALA A 27 -0.44 11.30 -11.00
N GLU A 28 -0.88 10.06 -11.28
CA GLU A 28 -2.09 9.74 -12.05
C GLU A 28 -3.37 10.28 -11.40
N THR A 29 -4.16 11.05 -12.15
CA THR A 29 -5.38 11.70 -11.65
C THR A 29 -6.40 10.70 -11.13
N ARG A 30 -6.64 9.60 -11.84
CA ARG A 30 -7.59 8.57 -11.41
C ARG A 30 -7.17 7.90 -10.10
N ASN A 31 -5.87 7.72 -9.88
CA ASN A 31 -5.36 7.17 -8.63
C ASN A 31 -5.60 8.14 -7.47
N LYS A 32 -5.38 9.45 -7.67
CA LYS A 32 -5.68 10.49 -6.66
C LYS A 32 -7.16 10.55 -6.33
N GLU A 33 -8.04 10.51 -7.33
CA GLU A 33 -9.49 10.51 -7.14
C GLU A 33 -9.96 9.29 -6.35
N TRP A 34 -9.39 8.11 -6.64
CA TRP A 34 -9.67 6.89 -5.90
C TRP A 34 -9.22 7.00 -4.43
N LEU A 35 -7.97 7.40 -4.19
CA LEU A 35 -7.41 7.54 -2.85
C LEU A 35 -8.15 8.58 -2.00
N ALA A 36 -8.63 9.68 -2.61
CA ALA A 36 -9.45 10.67 -1.91
C ALA A 36 -10.75 10.09 -1.33
N LEU A 37 -11.26 9.00 -1.91
CA LEU A 37 -12.44 8.28 -1.41
C LEU A 37 -12.05 7.17 -0.44
N THR A 38 -10.95 6.44 -0.70
CA THR A 38 -10.60 5.24 0.07
C THR A 38 -9.76 5.48 1.31
N ASP A 39 -8.88 6.47 1.29
CA ASP A 39 -7.94 6.73 2.39
C ASP A 39 -8.64 7.14 3.69
N PRO A 40 -9.71 7.96 3.69
CA PRO A 40 -10.42 8.31 4.92
C PRO A 40 -11.09 7.12 5.63
N MET A 41 -11.27 5.99 4.94
CA MET A 41 -11.86 4.78 5.51
C MET A 41 -10.82 3.85 6.15
N GLN A 42 -9.53 4.16 5.99
CA GLN A 42 -8.42 3.34 6.48
C GLN A 42 -7.80 3.99 7.73
N ILE A 43 -7.32 3.15 8.65
CA ILE A 43 -6.66 3.59 9.89
C ILE A 43 -5.20 3.13 9.81
N PRO A 44 -4.23 4.04 9.61
CA PRO A 44 -2.81 3.69 9.60
C PRO A 44 -2.34 3.07 10.91
N LEU A 45 -1.28 2.25 10.84
CA LEU A 45 -0.61 1.77 12.03
C LEU A 45 0.07 2.92 12.78
N LYS A 46 0.44 2.68 14.04
CA LYS A 46 1.14 3.67 14.86
C LYS A 46 2.43 4.11 14.14
N ASP A 47 2.68 5.42 14.12
CA ASP A 47 3.84 6.06 13.50
C ASP A 47 3.89 6.00 11.96
N GLU A 48 2.84 5.46 11.34
CA GLU A 48 2.67 5.40 9.88
C GLU A 48 1.68 6.43 9.36
N LYS A 49 1.85 6.85 8.10
CA LYS A 49 0.94 7.77 7.40
C LYS A 49 0.04 7.06 6.39
N SER A 50 0.38 5.82 6.02
CA SER A 50 -0.32 4.99 5.04
C SER A 50 0.02 3.52 5.31
N TRP A 51 -0.05 2.66 4.29
CA TRP A 51 0.36 1.26 4.34
C TRP A 51 1.79 1.11 4.87
N ALA A 52 1.96 0.22 5.86
CA ALA A 52 3.27 -0.15 6.40
C ALA A 52 3.85 -1.30 5.57
N MET A 53 5.13 -1.22 5.23
CA MET A 53 5.83 -2.29 4.50
C MET A 53 6.14 -3.47 5.44
N MET A 54 5.96 -4.68 4.93
CA MET A 54 6.32 -5.92 5.64
C MET A 54 7.58 -6.54 5.00
N GLU A 55 8.39 -7.19 5.83
CA GLU A 55 9.50 -8.03 5.38
C GLU A 55 8.97 -9.42 5.00
N GLU A 56 9.29 -9.87 3.79
CA GLU A 56 9.05 -11.26 3.39
C GLU A 56 10.12 -12.16 4.01
N VAL A 57 9.71 -13.03 4.93
CA VAL A 57 10.64 -13.92 5.68
C VAL A 57 10.68 -15.36 5.13
N TYR A 58 9.72 -15.72 4.28
CA TYR A 58 9.61 -17.04 3.67
C TYR A 58 8.83 -16.96 2.36
N HIS A 59 9.34 -17.64 1.34
CA HIS A 59 8.68 -17.86 0.07
C HIS A 59 8.99 -19.28 -0.41
N ASN A 60 8.01 -19.91 -1.06
CA ASN A 60 8.21 -21.17 -1.77
C ASN A 60 7.38 -21.14 -3.05
N ASP A 61 8.03 -21.49 -4.16
CA ASP A 61 7.41 -21.56 -5.49
C ASP A 61 6.34 -22.65 -5.62
#